data_AF-A0A947JWR9-F1
#
_entry.id   AF-A0A947JWR9-F1
#
_cell.length_a   1.000
_cell.length_b   1.000
_cell.length_c   1.000
_cell.angle_alpha   90.00
_cell.angle_beta   90.00
_cell.angle_gamma   90.00
#
_symmetry.space_group_name_H-M   'P 1'
#
loop_
_entity.id
_entity.type
_entity.pdbx_description
1 polymer ?
#
loop_
_entity_poly.entity_id
_entity_poly.type
_entity_poly.pdbx_seq_one_letter_code
_entity_poly.pdbx_strand_id
1 'polypeptide(L)'
;MNDVQIRHGHVCILEAEITNTIKEAMEEFKNSLIDLINGPQIQDSPFDAYLFLDLSPFTIINSSLIGAIGSAIMNDKLQMLALCNVQPTVLDLLQRFGVVSEDGLPKDFSSPEIQENYSKVAVFDSVAAGLSSLA
;
A
#
# COMPACT_ATOMS: atom_id res chain seq x y z
N MET A 1 -17.02 26.81 -19.41
CA MET A 1 -15.64 27.11 -19.01
C MET A 1 -15.12 25.83 -18.40
N ASN A 2 -14.18 25.14 -19.05
CA ASN A 2 -13.62 23.93 -18.47
C ASN A 2 -12.44 24.37 -17.60
N ASP A 3 -12.57 24.18 -16.29
CA ASP A 3 -11.45 24.32 -15.37
C ASP A 3 -10.52 23.13 -15.58
N VAL A 4 -9.31 23.42 -16.03
CA VAL A 4 -8.22 22.45 -16.09
C VAL A 4 -7.53 22.47 -14.73
N GLN A 5 -7.61 21.37 -13.97
CA GLN A 5 -6.88 21.21 -12.71
C GLN A 5 -5.62 20.36 -12.96
N ILE A 6 -4.46 20.91 -12.64
CA ILE A 6 -3.17 20.19 -12.67
C ILE A 6 -2.86 19.76 -11.25
N ARG A 7 -2.74 18.45 -11.01
CA ARG A 7 -2.31 17.87 -9.73
C ARG A 7 -0.92 17.24 -9.89
N HIS A 8 -0.01 17.56 -8.98
CA HIS A 8 1.33 17.00 -8.93
C HIS A 8 1.36 15.93 -7.84
N GLY A 9 1.91 14.75 -8.12
CA GLY A 9 2.02 13.64 -7.18
C GLY A 9 3.35 12.91 -7.33
N HIS A 10 3.82 12.30 -6.24
CA HIS A 10 5.00 11.45 -6.23
C HIS A 10 4.57 9.98 -6.27
N VAL A 11 5.13 9.21 -7.19
CA VAL A 11 4.83 7.77 -7.31
C VAL A 11 6.04 6.98 -6.81
N CYS A 12 5.81 6.15 -5.81
CA CYS A 12 6.79 5.20 -5.30
C CYS A 12 6.34 3.78 -5.60
N ILE A 13 7.26 2.93 -6.05
CA ILE A 13 7.02 1.51 -6.26
C ILE A 13 8.04 0.75 -5.43
N LEU A 14 7.55 -0.13 -4.55
CA LEU A 14 8.38 -1.04 -3.76
C LEU A 14 8.17 -2.46 -4.27
N GLU A 15 9.24 -3.01 -4.82
CA GLU A 15 9.28 -4.35 -5.39
C GLU A 15 10.39 -5.15 -4.70
N ALA A 16 10.13 -6.43 -4.41
CA ALA A 16 11.16 -7.33 -3.93
C ALA A 16 11.63 -8.24 -5.07
N GLU A 17 12.93 -8.22 -5.35
CA GLU A 17 13.57 -9.27 -6.12
C GLU A 17 14.03 -10.39 -5.16
N ILE A 18 13.50 -11.60 -5.32
CA ILE A 18 13.95 -12.74 -4.50
C ILE A 18 15.34 -13.17 -4.97
N THR A 19 16.36 -12.59 -4.36
CA THR A 19 17.75 -13.03 -4.50
C THR A 19 18.17 -14.01 -3.39
N ASN A 20 17.41 -14.05 -2.30
CA ASN A 20 17.66 -14.83 -1.07
C ASN A 20 16.42 -15.69 -0.68
N THR A 21 16.28 -16.08 0.60
CA THR A 21 15.08 -16.80 1.06
C THR A 21 13.86 -15.88 1.15
N ILE A 22 12.65 -16.44 0.99
CA ILE A 22 11.38 -15.68 1.11
C ILE A 22 11.28 -14.93 2.45
N LYS A 23 11.79 -15.52 3.53
CA LYS A 23 11.77 -14.91 4.87
C LYS A 23 12.63 -13.65 4.92
N GLU A 24 13.83 -13.69 4.36
CA GLU A 24 14.73 -12.52 4.31
C GLU A 24 14.16 -11.44 3.41
N ALA A 25 13.69 -11.80 2.22
CA ALA A 25 13.02 -10.87 1.31
C ALA A 25 11.82 -10.18 1.97
N MET A 26 11.03 -10.90 2.77
CA MET A 26 9.90 -10.32 3.50
C MET A 26 10.34 -9.34 4.60
N GLU A 27 11.40 -9.66 5.34
CA GLU A 27 11.95 -8.76 6.36
C GLU A 27 12.55 -7.49 5.73
N GLU A 28 13.28 -7.62 4.64
CA GLU A 28 13.85 -6.50 3.87
C GLU A 28 12.76 -5.62 3.27
N PHE A 29 11.72 -6.23 2.68
CA PHE A 29 10.57 -5.51 2.13
C PHE A 29 9.83 -4.72 3.22
N LYS A 30 9.59 -5.35 4.37
CA LYS A 30 8.97 -4.70 5.54
C LYS A 30 9.82 -3.52 6.03
N ASN A 31 11.13 -3.70 6.19
CA ASN A 31 12.02 -2.62 6.64
C ASN A 31 12.05 -1.47 5.62
N SER A 32 12.14 -1.79 4.33
CA SER A 32 12.12 -0.79 3.26
C SER A 32 10.80 -0.01 3.22
N LEU A 33 9.67 -0.69 3.46
CA LEU A 33 8.36 -0.03 3.60
C LEU A 33 8.36 0.95 4.77
N ILE A 34 8.85 0.53 5.94
CA ILE A 34 8.93 1.37 7.15
C ILE A 34 9.83 2.59 6.91
N ASP A 35 10.99 2.38 6.30
CA ASP A 35 11.95 3.44 6.00
C ASP A 35 11.39 4.41 4.96
N LEU A 36 10.64 3.91 3.97
CA LEU A 36 10.00 4.74 2.95
C LEU A 36 8.91 5.63 3.56
N ILE A 37 8.01 5.06 4.37
CA ILE A 37 6.90 5.82 4.96
C ILE A 37 7.36 6.81 6.03
N ASN A 38 8.46 6.53 6.74
CA ASN A 38 9.01 7.44 7.75
C ASN A 38 10.14 8.32 7.22
N GLY A 39 10.57 8.08 5.99
CA GLY A 39 11.71 8.76 5.37
C GLY A 39 11.35 10.11 4.77
N PRO A 40 12.37 10.94 4.48
CA PRO A 40 12.19 12.28 3.92
C PRO A 40 11.52 12.26 2.54
N GLN A 41 11.63 11.14 1.82
CA GLN A 41 11.03 10.94 0.49
C GLN A 41 9.51 11.08 0.51
N ILE A 42 8.85 10.69 1.61
CA ILE A 42 7.40 10.83 1.79
C ILE A 42 7.10 11.96 2.78
N GLN A 43 7.79 12.03 3.92
CA GLN A 43 7.47 12.97 4.99
C GLN A 43 7.75 14.43 4.61
N ASP A 44 8.87 14.69 3.96
CA ASP A 44 9.29 16.03 3.56
C ASP A 44 8.84 16.39 2.14
N SER A 45 8.14 15.47 1.46
CA SER A 45 7.62 15.72 0.12
C SER A 45 6.57 16.84 0.16
N PRO A 46 6.69 17.85 -0.72
CA PRO A 46 5.64 18.86 -0.90
C PRO A 46 4.44 18.29 -1.68
N PHE A 47 4.56 17.09 -2.25
CA PHE A 47 3.53 16.42 -3.02
C PHE A 47 2.94 15.25 -2.24
N ASP A 48 1.66 15.03 -2.48
CA ASP A 48 0.97 13.79 -2.14
C ASP A 48 1.66 12.58 -2.79
N ALA A 49 1.75 11.48 -2.05
CA ALA A 49 2.43 10.27 -2.49
C ALA A 49 1.44 9.13 -2.79
N TYR A 50 1.73 8.40 -3.87
CA TYR A 50 1.06 7.18 -4.30
C TYR A 50 2.06 6.03 -4.16
N LEU A 51 1.79 5.07 -3.30
CA LEU A 51 2.70 3.97 -3.01
C LEU A 51 2.16 2.65 -3.57
N PHE A 52 2.93 2.01 -4.43
CA PHE A 52 2.66 0.70 -5.00
C PHE A 52 3.54 -0.35 -4.33
N LEU A 53 2.94 -1.39 -3.79
CA LEU A 53 3.63 -2.53 -3.19
C LEU A 53 3.44 -3.74 -4.10
N ASP A 54 4.50 -4.22 -4.74
CA ASP A 54 4.46 -5.48 -5.46
C ASP A 54 4.63 -6.66 -4.49
N LEU A 55 3.53 -7.39 -4.27
CA LEU A 55 3.48 -8.57 -3.40
C LEU A 55 3.60 -9.88 -4.18
N SER A 56 3.87 -9.83 -5.49
CA SER A 56 4.08 -11.01 -6.35
C SER A 56 5.00 -12.09 -5.74
N PRO A 57 6.10 -11.73 -5.03
CA PRO A 57 7.02 -12.73 -4.49
C PRO A 57 6.46 -13.54 -3.31
N PHE A 58 5.38 -13.07 -2.67
CA PHE A 58 4.93 -13.59 -1.39
C PHE A 58 3.64 -14.42 -1.54
N THR A 59 3.74 -15.72 -1.24
CA THR A 59 2.58 -16.62 -1.14
C THR A 59 1.91 -16.56 0.24
N ILE A 60 2.64 -16.07 1.25
CA ILE A 60 2.20 -15.87 2.64
C ILE A 60 2.90 -14.64 3.20
N ILE A 61 2.25 -13.93 4.11
CA ILE A 61 2.82 -12.81 4.86
C ILE A 61 2.63 -13.01 6.36
N ASN A 62 3.55 -12.46 7.16
CA ASN A 62 3.47 -12.52 8.61
C ASN A 62 2.80 -11.25 9.20
N SER A 63 2.49 -11.29 10.50
CA SER A 63 1.87 -10.17 11.20
C SER A 63 2.72 -8.90 11.21
N SER A 64 4.04 -9.00 11.07
CA SER A 64 4.93 -7.84 11.06
C SER A 64 4.82 -7.04 9.76
N LEU A 65 4.74 -7.72 8.61
CA LEU A 65 4.50 -7.07 7.32
C LEU A 65 3.07 -6.49 7.25
N ILE A 66 2.08 -7.21 7.76
CA ILE A 66 0.71 -6.69 7.91
C ILE A 66 0.69 -5.41 8.74
N GLY A 67 1.41 -5.39 9.87
CA GLY A 67 1.56 -4.20 10.71
C GLY A 67 2.19 -3.02 9.97
N ALA A 68 3.25 -3.26 9.19
CA ALA A 68 3.90 -2.23 8.38
C ALA A 68 2.97 -1.66 7.29
N ILE A 69 2.20 -2.51 6.62
CA ILE A 69 1.17 -2.07 5.66
C ILE A 69 0.09 -1.25 6.38
N GLY A 70 -0.36 -1.69 7.56
CA GLY A 70 -1.28 -0.93 8.40
C GLY A 70 -0.74 0.45 8.79
N SER A 71 0.56 0.55 9.12
CA SER A 71 1.22 1.84 9.37
C SER A 71 1.26 2.74 8.13
N ALA A 72 1.45 2.17 6.94
CA ALA A 72 1.41 2.92 5.69
C ALA A 72 0.00 3.50 5.43
N ILE A 73 -1.06 2.75 5.72
CA ILE A 73 -2.46 3.23 5.59
C ILE A 73 -2.70 4.49 6.44
N MET A 74 -2.11 4.54 7.64
CA MET A 74 -2.23 5.67 8.56
C MET A 74 -1.34 6.86 8.21
N ASN A 75 -0.58 6.80 7.11
CA ASN A 75 0.26 7.91 6.71
C ASN A 75 -0.56 8.97 5.96
N ASP A 76 -0.63 10.17 6.53
CA ASP A 76 -1.42 11.28 5.99
C ASP A 76 -0.87 11.83 4.66
N LYS A 77 0.41 11.60 4.37
CA LYS A 77 1.04 11.99 3.09
C LYS A 77 0.73 11.01 1.96
N LEU A 78 0.26 9.81 2.28
CA LEU A 78 -0.18 8.84 1.29
C LEU A 78 -1.63 9.11 0.91
N GLN A 79 -1.86 9.40 -0.36
CA GLN A 79 -3.21 9.46 -0.94
C GLN A 79 -3.70 8.08 -1.36
N MET A 80 -2.76 7.18 -1.70
CA MET A 80 -3.09 5.83 -2.12
C MET A 80 -2.00 4.84 -1.71
N LEU A 81 -2.45 3.67 -1.25
CA LEU A 81 -1.64 2.48 -1.07
C LEU A 81 -2.17 1.38 -1.99
N ALA A 82 -1.46 1.12 -3.08
CA ALA A 82 -1.81 0.11 -4.06
C ALA A 82 -1.10 -1.21 -3.76
N LEU A 83 -1.86 -2.25 -3.41
CA LEU A 83 -1.36 -3.62 -3.23
C LEU A 83 -1.47 -4.35 -4.57
N CYS A 84 -0.32 -4.67 -5.16
CA CYS A 84 -0.23 -5.21 -6.52
C CYS A 84 0.14 -6.70 -6.50
N ASN A 85 -0.33 -7.45 -7.50
CA ASN A 85 -0.06 -8.88 -7.67
C ASN A 85 -0.33 -9.71 -6.40
N VAL A 86 -1.38 -9.36 -5.65
CA VAL A 86 -1.68 -10.00 -4.36
C VAL A 86 -2.19 -11.42 -4.59
N GLN A 87 -1.50 -12.42 -4.05
CA GLN A 87 -1.98 -13.80 -4.12
C GLN A 87 -3.25 -14.00 -3.27
N PRO A 88 -4.18 -14.88 -3.66
CA PRO A 88 -5.44 -15.09 -2.92
C PRO A 88 -5.26 -15.39 -1.44
N THR A 89 -4.24 -16.17 -1.07
CA THR A 89 -3.93 -16.48 0.34
C THR A 89 -3.46 -15.26 1.13
N VAL A 90 -2.70 -14.37 0.49
CA VAL A 90 -2.27 -13.11 1.10
C VAL A 90 -3.45 -12.14 1.22
N LEU A 91 -4.31 -12.08 0.21
CA LEU A 91 -5.52 -11.27 0.23
C LEU A 91 -6.46 -11.68 1.38
N ASP A 92 -6.71 -12.98 1.57
CA ASP A 92 -7.51 -13.50 2.70
C ASP A 92 -6.92 -13.05 4.05
N LEU A 93 -5.60 -13.14 4.21
CA LEU A 93 -4.92 -12.65 5.42
C LEU A 93 -5.17 -11.15 5.61
N LEU A 94 -4.92 -10.33 4.59
CA LEU A 94 -5.12 -8.88 4.65
C LEU A 94 -6.58 -8.52 5.02
N GLN A 95 -7.56 -9.24 4.47
CA GLN A 95 -8.98 -9.06 4.79
C GLN A 95 -9.32 -9.43 6.23
N ARG A 96 -8.80 -10.55 6.71
CA ARG A 96 -8.99 -11.01 8.09
C ARG A 96 -8.42 -10.01 9.09
N PHE A 97 -7.24 -9.46 8.80
CA PHE A 97 -6.62 -8.41 9.62
C PHE A 97 -7.20 -7.01 9.37
N GLY A 98 -8.13 -6.88 8.42
CA GLY A 98 -8.86 -5.64 8.15
C GLY A 98 -8.08 -4.60 7.37
N VAL A 99 -6.95 -4.96 6.76
CA VAL A 99 -6.12 -4.07 5.91
C VAL A 99 -6.82 -3.76 4.59
N VAL A 100 -7.53 -4.75 4.06
CA VAL A 100 -8.39 -4.65 2.88
C VAL A 100 -9.79 -5.08 3.33
N SER A 101 -10.84 -4.49 2.77
CA SER A 101 -12.21 -4.96 3.00
C SER A 101 -12.74 -5.69 1.78
N GLU A 102 -13.64 -6.65 2.00
CA GLU A 102 -14.30 -7.40 0.92
C GLU A 102 -15.10 -6.49 -0.01
N ASP A 103 -15.67 -5.41 0.55
CA ASP A 103 -16.55 -4.47 -0.17
C ASP A 103 -15.88 -3.11 -0.47
N GLY A 104 -14.60 -2.93 -0.14
CA GLY A 104 -13.94 -1.62 -0.16
C GLY A 104 -14.40 -0.66 0.95
N LEU A 105 -15.24 -1.13 1.88
CA LEU A 105 -15.76 -0.36 3.02
C LEU A 105 -15.05 -0.75 4.33
N PRO A 106 -14.69 0.20 5.20
CA PRO A 106 -14.05 -0.11 6.47
C PRO A 106 -14.96 -0.93 7.39
N LYS A 107 -14.41 -1.78 8.25
CA LYS A 107 -15.19 -2.56 9.23
C LYS A 107 -15.97 -1.60 10.14
N ASP A 108 -17.26 -1.88 10.37
CA ASP A 108 -18.25 -1.03 11.07
C ASP A 108 -17.82 -0.52 12.47
N PHE A 109 -16.79 -1.11 13.08
CA PHE A 109 -16.29 -0.76 14.41
C PHE A 109 -15.05 0.16 14.42
N SER A 110 -14.62 0.65 13.26
CA SER A 110 -13.45 1.53 13.12
C SER A 110 -13.81 2.98 13.44
N SER A 111 -12.92 3.76 14.06
CA SER A 111 -13.12 5.21 14.21
C SER A 111 -13.21 5.90 12.83
N PRO A 112 -13.91 7.03 12.69
CA PRO A 112 -14.06 7.71 11.39
C PRO A 112 -12.74 8.03 10.68
N GLU A 113 -11.71 8.44 11.43
CA GLU A 113 -10.36 8.71 10.91
C GLU A 113 -9.71 7.46 10.30
N ILE A 114 -9.93 6.31 10.95
CA ILE A 114 -9.47 5.01 10.44
C ILE A 114 -10.28 4.63 9.19
N GLN A 115 -11.59 4.90 9.18
CA GLN A 115 -12.48 4.64 8.04
C GLN A 115 -12.06 5.41 6.78
N GLU A 116 -11.72 6.70 6.93
CA GLU A 116 -11.25 7.53 5.82
C GLU A 116 -9.93 7.02 5.25
N ASN A 117 -9.00 6.60 6.09
CA ASN A 117 -7.70 6.07 5.65
C ASN A 117 -7.81 4.73 4.91
N TYR A 118 -8.81 3.90 5.22
CA TYR A 118 -9.03 2.64 4.48
C TYR A 118 -9.42 2.85 3.02
N SER A 119 -10.08 3.97 2.68
CA SER A 119 -10.42 4.30 1.30
C SER A 119 -9.20 4.54 0.40
N LYS A 120 -8.01 4.71 1.00
CA LYS A 120 -6.73 4.86 0.29
C LYS A 120 -6.19 3.54 -0.24
N VAL A 121 -6.67 2.41 0.25
CA VAL A 121 -6.14 1.08 -0.14
C VAL A 121 -6.84 0.60 -1.40
N ALA A 122 -6.05 0.32 -2.43
CA ALA A 122 -6.53 -0.27 -3.67
C ALA A 122 -5.77 -1.58 -3.95
N VAL A 123 -6.45 -2.56 -4.54
CA VAL A 123 -5.84 -3.82 -4.96
C VAL A 123 -5.84 -3.90 -6.48
N PHE A 124 -4.70 -4.22 -7.07
CA PHE A 124 -4.54 -4.34 -8.52
C PHE A 124 -3.88 -5.65 -8.91
N ASP A 125 -4.26 -6.16 -10.09
CA ASP A 125 -3.69 -7.38 -10.66
C ASP A 125 -2.19 -7.24 -10.98
N SER A 126 -1.70 -6.00 -11.21
CA SER A 126 -0.30 -5.69 -11.44
C SER A 126 0.02 -4.23 -11.13
N VAL A 127 1.32 -3.93 -10.95
CA VAL A 127 1.81 -2.54 -10.83
C VAL A 127 1.42 -1.72 -12.06
N ALA A 128 1.55 -2.28 -13.27
CA ALA A 128 1.19 -1.60 -14.51
C ALA A 128 -0.31 -1.24 -14.59
N ALA A 129 -1.19 -2.14 -14.14
CA ALA A 129 -2.62 -1.88 -14.06
C ALA A 129 -2.92 -0.76 -13.04
N GLY A 130 -2.26 -0.79 -11.89
CA GLY A 130 -2.37 0.25 -10.88
C GLY A 130 -1.91 1.62 -11.38
N LEU A 131 -0.75 1.70 -12.03
CA LEU A 131 -0.25 2.94 -12.63
C LEU A 131 -1.19 3.49 -13.71
N SER A 132 -1.79 2.60 -14.51
CA SER A 132 -2.75 3.00 -15.55
C SER A 132 -4.02 3.61 -14.97
N SER A 133 -4.37 3.32 -13.71
CA SER A 133 -5.53 3.92 -13.03
C SER A 133 -5.30 5.38 -12.59
N LEU A 134 -4.04 5.84 -12.60
CA LEU A 134 -3.67 7.23 -12.29
C LEU A 134 -3.70 8.15 -13.52
N ALA A 135 -3.86 7.59 -14.73
CA ALA A 135 -3.77 8.29 -16.01
C ALA A 135 -5.07 8.98 -16.44
#